data_AF-A0A0B6YYY3-F1
#
_entry.id   AF-A0A0B6YYY3-F1
#
_cell.length_a   1.000
_cell.length_b   1.000
_cell.length_c   1.000
_cell.angle_alpha   90.00
_cell.angle_beta   90.00
_cell.angle_gamma   90.00
#
_symmetry.space_group_name_H-M   'P 1'
#
loop_
_entity.id
_entity.type
_entity.pdbx_description
1 polymer ?
#
loop_
_entity_poly.entity_id
_entity_poly.type
_entity_poly.pdbx_seq_one_letter_code
_entity_poly.pdbx_strand_id
1 'polypeptide(L)'
;LLSITAGNIRTYLQVNGISHPFNIKCAVPVDFQSMNGGALDMENKYSLVIFQLPTNTEGAIPRLWQVKHNMGQFKSSSEAAIVN
;
A
#
# COMPACT_ATOMS: atom_id res chain seq x y z
N LEU A 1 -9.69 0.87 0.98
CA LEU A 1 -9.54 -0.60 1.13
C LEU A 1 -8.31 -0.98 1.96
N LEU A 2 -7.09 -0.60 1.54
CA LEU A 2 -5.84 -0.98 2.26
C LEU A 2 -5.84 -0.70 3.78
N SER A 3 -6.35 0.47 4.22
CA SER A 3 -6.46 0.78 5.66
C SER A 3 -7.42 -0.16 6.41
N ILE A 4 -8.51 -0.59 5.77
CA ILE A 4 -9.46 -1.53 6.35
C ILE A 4 -8.81 -2.91 6.45
N THR A 5 -8.14 -3.36 5.39
CA THR A 5 -7.39 -4.63 5.38
C THR A 5 -6.33 -4.66 6.48
N ALA A 6 -5.56 -3.58 6.65
CA ALA A 6 -4.58 -3.43 7.72
C ALA A 6 -5.23 -3.53 9.12
N GLY A 7 -6.45 -2.99 9.27
CA GLY A 7 -7.22 -3.10 10.51
C GLY A 7 -7.70 -4.51 10.82
N ASN A 8 -8.26 -5.21 9.84
CA ASN A 8 -8.70 -6.58 10.02
C ASN A 8 -7.53 -7.52 10.32
N ILE A 9 -6.39 -7.31 9.65
CA ILE A 9 -5.15 -8.04 9.95
C ILE A 9 -4.68 -7.74 11.38
N ARG A 10 -4.73 -6.48 11.83
CA ARG A 10 -4.42 -6.12 13.23
C ARG A 10 -5.30 -6.90 14.19
N THR A 11 -6.62 -6.85 14.01
CA THR A 11 -7.57 -7.57 14.85
C THR A 11 -7.32 -9.07 14.84
N TYR A 12 -7.03 -9.65 13.68
CA TYR A 12 -6.67 -11.06 13.56
C TYR A 12 -5.41 -11.38 14.39
N LEU A 13 -4.34 -10.60 14.27
CA LEU A 13 -3.11 -10.82 15.05
C LEU A 13 -3.33 -10.68 16.55
N GLN A 14 -4.17 -9.72 16.97
CA GLN A 14 -4.54 -9.53 18.38
C GLN A 14 -5.32 -10.72 18.94
N VAL A 15 -6.27 -11.27 18.16
CA VAL A 15 -6.99 -12.51 18.54
C VAL A 15 -6.03 -13.70 18.67
N ASN A 16 -4.93 -13.72 17.91
CA ASN A 16 -3.89 -14.75 17.99
C ASN A 16 -2.81 -14.47 19.05
N GLY A 17 -3.05 -13.53 19.98
CA GLY A 17 -2.16 -13.29 21.13
C GLY A 17 -1.07 -12.23 20.91
N ILE A 18 -1.06 -11.55 19.76
CA ILE A 18 -0.12 -10.46 19.49
C ILE A 18 -0.79 -9.12 19.85
N SER A 19 -0.64 -8.68 21.10
CA SER A 19 -1.25 -7.44 21.59
C SER A 19 -0.85 -6.20 20.78
N HIS A 20 0.42 -6.13 20.37
CA HIS A 20 1.00 -5.03 19.59
C HIS A 20 1.56 -5.56 18.26
N PRO A 21 0.74 -5.67 17.21
CA PRO A 21 1.18 -6.25 15.95
C PRO A 21 2.16 -5.35 15.19
N PHE A 22 3.11 -5.97 14.50
CA PHE A 22 4.07 -5.29 13.63
C PHE A 22 3.46 -4.92 12.28
N ASN A 23 4.13 -4.03 11.54
CA ASN A 23 3.73 -3.69 10.17
C ASN A 23 4.04 -4.85 9.21
N ILE A 24 3.05 -5.23 8.40
CA ILE A 24 3.21 -6.31 7.41
C ILE A 24 3.68 -5.71 6.08
N LYS A 25 4.58 -6.40 5.38
CA LYS A 25 4.91 -6.07 3.99
C LYS A 25 3.90 -6.73 3.06
N CYS A 26 3.31 -5.99 2.13
CA CYS A 26 2.46 -6.53 1.08
C CYS A 26 2.97 -6.11 -0.31
N ALA A 27 2.77 -6.98 -1.30
CA ALA A 27 2.98 -6.63 -2.69
C ALA A 27 1.67 -6.08 -3.26
N VAL A 28 1.72 -4.86 -3.81
CA VAL A 28 0.56 -4.20 -4.42
C VAL A 28 0.87 -4.01 -5.90
N PRO A 29 0.07 -4.58 -6.82
CA PRO A 29 0.20 -4.28 -8.24
C PRO A 29 -0.25 -2.84 -8.50
N VAL A 30 0.60 -2.05 -9.15
CA VAL A 30 0.34 -0.66 -9.53
C VAL A 30 0.40 -0.54 -11.05
N ASP A 31 -0.57 0.17 -11.61
CA ASP A 31 -0.64 0.50 -13.04
C ASP A 31 0.20 1.75 -13.34
N PHE A 32 1.12 1.65 -14.29
CA PHE A 32 1.96 2.78 -14.71
C PHE A 32 1.48 3.46 -16.00
N GLN A 33 0.55 2.85 -16.75
CA GLN A 33 0.07 3.39 -18.04
C GLN A 33 -0.66 4.71 -17.87
N SER A 34 -1.41 4.84 -16.78
CA SER A 34 -2.21 6.02 -16.47
C SER A 34 -1.38 7.28 -16.21
N MET A 35 -0.05 7.20 -16.03
CA MET A 35 0.76 8.40 -15.73
C MET A 35 1.02 9.28 -16.95
N ASN A 36 1.01 8.73 -18.16
CA ASN A 36 1.38 9.47 -19.38
C ASN A 36 0.18 10.02 -20.18
N GLY A 37 -1.06 9.73 -19.79
CA GLY A 37 -2.28 10.29 -20.41
C GLY A 37 -2.49 9.95 -21.89
N GLY A 38 -1.69 9.01 -22.44
CA GLY A 38 -1.74 8.57 -23.82
C GLY A 38 -2.82 7.51 -24.08
N ALA A 39 -2.88 7.02 -25.32
CA ALA A 39 -3.74 5.89 -25.68
C ALA A 39 -3.37 4.66 -24.83
N LEU A 40 -4.38 3.90 -24.40
CA LEU A 40 -4.17 2.65 -23.68
C LEU A 40 -3.58 1.62 -24.65
N ASP A 41 -2.30 1.32 -24.50
CA ASP A 41 -1.68 0.21 -25.22
C ASP A 41 -2.15 -1.11 -24.61
N MET A 42 -2.50 -2.11 -25.43
CA MET A 42 -2.80 -3.47 -24.95
C MET A 42 -1.51 -4.21 -24.56
N GLU A 43 -0.82 -3.70 -23.55
CA GLU A 43 0.39 -4.27 -22.96
C GLU A 43 0.25 -4.42 -21.44
N ASN A 44 1.06 -5.28 -20.83
CA ASN A 44 1.10 -5.44 -19.37
C ASN A 44 2.17 -4.51 -18.76
N LYS A 45 1.76 -3.29 -18.41
CA LYS A 45 2.61 -2.30 -17.71
C LYS A 45 2.19 -2.15 -16.23
N TYR A 46 2.10 -3.29 -15.53
CA TYR A 46 1.93 -3.32 -14.08
C TYR A 46 3.26 -3.67 -13.40
N SER A 47 3.57 -3.00 -12.29
CA SER A 47 4.70 -3.38 -11.41
C SER A 47 4.20 -3.70 -10.01
N LEU A 48 4.90 -4.63 -9.35
CA LEU A 48 4.63 -5.02 -7.97
C LEU A 48 5.43 -4.12 -7.04
N VAL A 49 4.72 -3.34 -6.23
CA VAL A 49 5.30 -2.45 -5.23
C VAL A 49 5.26 -3.11 -3.87
N ILE A 50 6.42 -3.19 -3.21
CA ILE A 50 6.48 -3.67 -1.83
C ILE A 50 6.08 -2.53 -0.89
N PHE A 51 4.84 -2.59 -0.41
CA PHE A 51 4.25 -1.60 0.48
C PHE A 51 4.28 -2.09 1.93
N GLN A 52 4.67 -1.22 2.85
CA GLN A 52 4.58 -1.50 4.28
C GLN A 52 3.18 -1.12 4.81
N LEU A 53 2.35 -2.14 5.00
CA LEU A 53 0.99 -2.01 5.49
C LEU A 53 1.00 -1.60 6.99
N PRO A 54 0.34 -0.50 7.38
CA PRO A 54 0.40 0.04 8.73
C PRO A 54 -0.54 -0.71 9.70
N THR A 55 -0.31 -2.02 9.87
CA THR A 55 -1.03 -2.90 10.79
C THR A 55 -0.79 -2.52 12.26
N ASN A 56 0.36 -1.95 12.57
CA ASN A 56 0.69 -1.48 13.93
C ASN A 56 -0.09 -0.20 14.31
N THR A 57 -0.64 0.52 13.34
CA THR A 57 -1.30 1.81 13.62
C THR A 57 -2.69 1.62 14.20
N GLU A 58 -2.91 2.22 15.36
CA GLU A 58 -4.19 2.21 16.06
C GLU A 58 -5.17 3.25 15.50
N GLY A 59 -6.46 2.91 15.55
CA GLY A 59 -7.52 3.74 15.01
C GLY A 59 -7.66 3.68 13.49
N ALA A 60 -8.88 3.86 13.00
CA ALA A 60 -9.17 3.82 11.57
C ALA A 60 -8.65 5.06 10.83
N ILE A 61 -8.81 6.25 11.42
CA ILE A 61 -8.41 7.54 10.80
C ILE A 61 -6.88 7.68 10.72
N PRO A 62 -6.10 7.48 11.80
CA PRO A 62 -4.64 7.59 11.73
C PRO A 62 -4.04 6.59 10.74
N ARG A 63 -4.56 5.36 10.72
CA ARG A 63 -4.13 4.33 9.76
C ARG A 63 -4.45 4.72 8.32
N LEU A 64 -5.63 5.29 8.06
CA LEU A 64 -5.98 5.78 6.72
C LEU A 64 -5.04 6.89 6.25
N TRP A 65 -4.74 7.85 7.12
CA TRP A 65 -3.79 8.92 6.82
C TRP A 65 -2.39 8.37 6.55
N GLN A 66 -1.92 7.40 7.33
CA GLN A 66 -0.61 6.79 7.11
C GLN A 66 -0.56 5.99 5.80
N VAL A 67 -1.61 5.24 5.45
CA VAL A 67 -1.70 4.59 4.14
C VAL A 67 -1.61 5.62 3.01
N LYS A 68 -2.37 6.72 3.10
CA LYS A 68 -2.34 7.80 2.11
C LYS A 68 -0.95 8.44 2.00
N HIS A 69 -0.32 8.72 3.14
CA HIS A 69 1.02 9.31 3.20
C HIS A 69 2.05 8.38 2.56
N ASN A 70 2.12 7.12 2.97
CA ASN A 70 3.09 6.15 2.45
C ASN A 70 2.92 5.92 0.94
N MET A 71 1.69 5.82 0.45
CA MET A 71 1.43 5.66 -0.98
C MET A 71 1.77 6.93 -1.78
N GLY A 72 1.54 8.10 -1.19
CA GLY A 72 1.95 9.38 -1.76
C GLY A 72 3.48 9.50 -1.88
N GLN A 73 4.21 9.11 -0.84
CA GLN A 73 5.68 9.08 -0.83
C GLN A 73 6.23 8.14 -1.90
N PHE A 74 5.62 6.96 -2.06
CA PHE A 74 5.97 6.03 -3.14
C PHE A 74 5.76 6.65 -4.52
N LYS A 75 4.63 7.34 -4.75
CA LYS A 75 4.37 8.02 -6.03
C LYS A 75 5.44 9.09 -6.36
N SER A 76 6.01 9.73 -5.35
CA SER A 76 7.08 10.73 -5.51
C SER A 76 8.49 10.14 -5.48
N SER A 77 8.67 8.84 -5.23
CA SER A 77 9.99 8.22 -5.13
C SER A 77 10.61 7.98 -6.50
N SER A 78 11.94 7.86 -6.54
CA SER A 78 12.68 7.48 -7.74
C SER A 78 12.34 6.08 -8.24
N GLU A 79 11.86 5.19 -7.37
CA GLU A 79 11.39 3.86 -7.77
C GLU A 79 10.19 3.94 -8.70
N ALA A 80 9.29 4.90 -8.49
CA ALA A 80 8.17 5.18 -9.38
C ALA A 80 8.62 5.78 -10.74
N ALA A 81 9.80 6.41 -10.79
CA ALA A 81 10.37 6.97 -12.01
C ALA A 81 11.15 5.95 -12.86
N ILE A 82 11.65 4.85 -12.26
CA ILE A 82 12.36 3.78 -12.97
C ILE A 82 11.38 2.84 -13.70
N VAL A 83 10.17 2.69 -13.16
CA VAL A 83 9.11 1.83 -13.69
C VAL A 83 8.20 2.53 -14.71
N ASN A 84 8.34 3.84 -14.89
CA ASN A 84 7.65 4.65 -15.91
C ASN A 84 8.59 4.91 -17.08
#